data_AF-A0A7S2NNZ3-F1
#
_entry.id   AF-A0A7S2NNZ3-F1
#
_cell.length_a   1.000
_cell.length_b   1.000
_cell.length_c   1.000
_cell.angle_alpha   90.00
_cell.angle_beta   90.00
_cell.angle_gamma   90.00
#
_symmetry.space_group_name_H-M   'P 1'
#
loop_
_entity.id
_entity.type
_entity.pdbx_description
1 polymer ?
#
loop_
_entity_poly.entity_id
_entity_poly.type
_entity_poly.pdbx_seq_one_letter_code
_entity_poly.pdbx_strand_id
1 'polypeptide(L)'
;MASVVSVIKAVEAHNAALRGELQVIGNFSHFNQVPYRIAHQLRLFVDLQWYKTAGLDNKHVLRDVLRLPTSLYNEVLHSLYEEVITSCPVLMAAKNCPGASTLPPLLRLLQPQVVLQKGLLLQDNSPCNELYILLKGELQAELSVTKRMELEKKHCCEHGRRAGGVCR
;
A
#
# COMPACT_ATOMS: atom_id res chain seq x y z
N MET A 1 -13.11 41.48 3.90
CA MET A 1 -12.22 40.87 2.89
C MET A 1 -11.05 40.03 3.47
N ALA A 2 -10.89 39.91 4.80
CA ALA A 2 -9.81 39.11 5.41
C ALA A 2 -9.92 37.57 5.20
N SER A 3 -11.11 37.07 4.83
CA SER A 3 -11.39 35.63 4.73
C SER A 3 -10.88 34.96 3.44
N VAL A 4 -10.76 35.69 2.33
CA VAL A 4 -10.26 35.09 1.06
C VAL A 4 -8.73 34.97 1.08
N VAL A 5 -8.05 35.96 1.65
CA VAL A 5 -6.58 35.97 1.77
C VAL A 5 -6.08 34.86 2.70
N SER A 6 -6.80 34.54 3.78
CA SER A 6 -6.42 33.43 4.66
C SER A 6 -6.55 32.07 3.99
N VAL A 7 -7.59 31.87 3.16
CA VAL A 7 -7.76 30.64 2.38
C VAL A 7 -6.65 30.49 1.34
N ILE A 8 -6.32 31.57 0.61
CA ILE A 8 -5.21 31.57 -0.36
C ILE A 8 -3.89 31.22 0.34
N LYS A 9 -3.60 31.85 1.48
CA LYS A 9 -2.39 31.55 2.27
C LYS A 9 -2.35 30.10 2.76
N ALA A 10 -3.48 29.52 3.15
CA ALA A 10 -3.54 28.13 3.59
C ALA A 10 -3.26 27.16 2.43
N VAL A 11 -3.82 27.42 1.24
CA VAL A 11 -3.55 26.64 0.02
C VAL A 11 -2.08 26.79 -0.40
N GLU A 12 -1.55 28.00 -0.36
CA GLU A 12 -0.13 28.27 -0.67
C GLU A 12 0.81 27.55 0.29
N ALA A 13 0.51 27.53 1.58
CA ALA A 13 1.30 26.84 2.60
C ALA A 13 1.34 25.32 2.34
N HIS A 14 0.18 24.71 2.04
CA HIS A 14 0.11 23.29 1.70
C HIS A 14 0.95 22.96 0.46
N ASN A 15 0.84 23.77 -0.58
CA ASN A 15 1.62 23.60 -1.82
C ASN A 15 3.12 23.94 -1.64
N ALA A 16 3.48 24.77 -0.66
CA ALA A 16 4.88 25.05 -0.34
C ALA A 16 5.56 23.81 0.26
N ALA A 17 4.87 23.06 1.11
CA ALA A 17 5.42 21.86 1.72
C ALA A 17 5.75 20.78 0.67
N LEU A 18 4.82 20.48 -0.25
CA LEU A 18 5.08 19.57 -1.37
C LEU A 18 6.27 20.03 -2.23
N ARG A 19 6.33 21.33 -2.58
CA ARG A 19 7.45 21.88 -3.34
C ARG A 19 8.79 21.69 -2.61
N GLY A 20 8.79 21.85 -1.28
CA GLY A 20 9.95 21.59 -0.43
C GLY A 20 10.42 20.14 -0.54
N GLU A 21 9.53 19.16 -0.40
CA GLU A 21 9.90 17.75 -0.54
C GLU A 21 10.43 17.40 -1.93
N LEU A 22 9.76 17.89 -2.98
CA LEU A 22 10.22 17.68 -4.35
C LEU A 22 11.59 18.32 -4.61
N GLN A 23 11.89 19.46 -4.00
CA GLN A 23 13.20 20.09 -4.07
C GLN A 23 14.27 19.26 -3.37
N VAL A 24 13.98 18.69 -2.19
CA VAL A 24 14.90 17.79 -1.47
C VAL A 24 15.25 16.58 -2.34
N ILE A 25 14.25 15.96 -2.98
CA ILE A 25 14.48 14.81 -3.88
C ILE A 25 15.29 15.21 -5.10
N GLY A 26 15.03 16.39 -5.66
CA GLY A 26 15.79 16.93 -6.78
C GLY A 26 17.27 17.13 -6.42
N ASN A 27 17.52 17.77 -5.28
CA ASN A 27 18.87 17.98 -4.76
C ASN A 27 19.58 16.66 -4.46
N PHE A 28 18.90 15.71 -3.81
CA PHE A 28 19.43 14.38 -3.54
C PHE A 28 19.80 13.64 -4.82
N SER A 29 18.91 13.65 -5.82
CA SER A 29 19.11 12.99 -7.10
C SER A 29 20.28 13.59 -7.87
N HIS A 30 20.41 14.92 -7.84
CA HIS A 30 21.53 15.64 -8.47
C HIS A 30 22.86 15.33 -7.80
N PHE A 31 22.92 15.44 -6.46
CA PHE A 31 24.13 15.20 -5.68
C PHE A 31 24.66 13.77 -5.85
N ASN A 32 23.76 12.77 -5.87
CA ASN A 32 24.14 11.36 -6.02
C ASN A 32 24.19 10.90 -7.48
N GLN A 33 24.06 11.81 -8.46
CA GLN A 33 24.07 11.49 -9.89
C GLN A 33 23.08 10.37 -10.28
N VAL A 34 21.90 10.37 -9.67
CA VAL A 34 20.86 9.37 -9.94
C VAL A 34 20.42 9.48 -11.40
N PRO A 35 20.31 8.37 -12.15
CA PRO A 35 19.84 8.39 -13.52
C PRO A 35 18.47 9.07 -13.64
N TYR A 36 18.30 9.90 -14.68
CA TYR A 36 17.09 10.71 -14.88
C TYR A 36 15.80 9.90 -14.76
N ARG A 37 15.77 8.69 -15.32
CA ARG A 37 14.61 7.79 -15.24
C ARG A 37 14.21 7.46 -13.80
N ILE A 38 15.19 7.16 -12.94
CA ILE A 38 14.96 6.81 -11.53
C ILE A 38 14.57 8.06 -10.74
N ALA A 39 15.26 9.18 -10.96
CA ALA A 39 14.93 10.45 -10.32
C ALA A 39 13.49 10.90 -10.65
N HIS A 40 13.06 10.72 -11.91
CA HIS A 40 11.69 10.99 -12.33
C HIS A 40 10.68 10.06 -11.64
N GLN A 41 10.98 8.77 -11.51
CA GLN A 41 10.14 7.83 -10.77
C GLN A 41 10.02 8.19 -9.29
N LEU A 42 11.11 8.60 -8.64
CA LEU A 42 11.08 9.07 -7.24
C LEU A 42 10.18 10.29 -7.08
N ARG A 43 10.27 11.24 -8.01
CA ARG A 43 9.41 12.44 -8.01
C ARG A 43 7.92 12.07 -8.15
N LEU A 44 7.59 11.20 -9.10
CA LEU A 44 6.21 10.73 -9.29
C LEU A 44 5.69 9.98 -8.07
N PHE A 45 6.54 9.18 -7.42
CA PHE A 45 6.19 8.45 -6.21
C PHE A 45 5.79 9.41 -5.09
N VAL A 46 6.60 10.43 -4.83
CA VAL A 46 6.30 11.40 -3.77
C VAL A 46 5.09 12.25 -4.09
N ASP A 47 4.91 12.67 -5.34
CA ASP A 47 3.72 13.38 -5.77
C ASP A 47 2.44 12.54 -5.52
N LEU A 48 2.46 11.27 -5.94
CA LEU A 48 1.34 10.35 -5.71
C LEU A 48 1.09 10.07 -4.23
N GLN A 49 2.15 9.86 -3.45
CA GLN A 49 2.03 9.69 -2.00
C GLN A 49 1.39 10.92 -1.37
N TRP A 50 1.83 12.12 -1.75
CA TRP A 50 1.28 13.39 -1.27
C TRP A 50 -0.20 13.53 -1.60
N TYR A 51 -0.63 13.24 -2.83
CA TYR A 51 -2.06 13.29 -3.19
C TYR A 51 -2.92 12.31 -2.39
N LYS A 52 -2.34 11.20 -1.92
CA LYS A 52 -3.07 10.19 -1.13
C LYS A 52 -3.12 10.51 0.35
N THR A 53 -2.06 11.06 0.91
CA THR A 53 -1.95 11.31 2.35
C THR A 53 -2.10 12.78 2.73
N ALA A 54 -2.15 13.69 1.75
CA ALA A 54 -1.99 15.13 1.94
C ALA A 54 -0.72 15.50 2.74
N GLY A 55 0.33 14.68 2.63
CA GLY A 55 1.56 14.84 3.41
C GLY A 55 1.43 14.45 4.88
N LEU A 56 0.32 13.82 5.29
CA LEU A 56 0.10 13.40 6.67
C LEU A 56 0.48 11.94 6.88
N ASP A 57 1.40 11.70 7.81
CA ASP A 57 1.58 10.37 8.38
C ASP A 57 0.58 10.17 9.52
N ASN A 58 -0.49 9.42 9.23
CA ASN A 58 -1.55 9.13 10.19
C ASN A 58 -1.01 8.52 11.50
N LYS A 59 0.02 7.67 11.46
CA LYS A 59 0.56 7.06 12.69
C LYS A 59 1.27 8.10 13.53
N HIS A 60 2.11 8.91 12.90
CA HIS A 60 2.84 9.98 13.57
C HIS A 60 1.89 11.04 14.15
N VAL A 61 0.89 11.47 13.37
CA VAL A 61 -0.09 12.47 13.81
C VAL A 61 -0.90 11.97 15.00
N LEU A 62 -1.45 10.76 14.92
CA LEU A 62 -2.33 10.23 15.95
C LEU A 62 -1.57 9.88 17.25
N ARG A 63 -0.33 9.38 17.13
CA ARG A 63 0.46 8.92 18.26
C ARG A 63 1.31 10.01 18.89
N ASP A 64 2.07 10.73 18.10
CA ASP A 64 3.15 11.59 18.60
C ASP A 64 2.73 13.05 18.72
N VAL A 65 1.91 13.53 17.76
CA VAL A 65 1.42 14.92 17.73
C VAL A 65 0.21 15.10 18.65
N LEU A 66 -0.86 14.33 18.41
CA LEU A 66 -2.11 14.47 19.16
C LEU A 66 -2.10 13.73 20.50
N ARG A 67 -1.23 12.72 20.65
CA ARG A 67 -1.09 11.90 21.86
C ARG A 67 -2.44 11.37 22.36
N LEU A 68 -3.23 10.84 21.44
CA LEU A 68 -4.60 10.41 21.76
C LEU A 68 -4.60 9.27 22.80
N PRO A 69 -5.55 9.27 23.74
CA PRO A 69 -5.80 8.11 24.58
C PRO A 69 -6.05 6.86 23.73
N THR A 70 -5.61 5.70 24.22
CA THR A 70 -5.67 4.42 23.49
C THR A 70 -7.06 4.08 22.94
N SER A 71 -8.13 4.42 23.68
CA SER A 71 -9.52 4.21 23.25
C SER A 71 -9.85 5.07 22.03
N LEU A 72 -9.65 6.38 22.12
CA LEU A 72 -9.91 7.32 21.05
C LEU A 72 -9.04 7.06 19.81
N TYR A 73 -7.78 6.69 20.02
CA TYR A 73 -6.88 6.28 18.95
C TYR A 73 -7.44 5.08 18.16
N ASN A 74 -8.00 4.08 18.86
CA ASN A 74 -8.59 2.91 18.22
C ASN A 74 -9.87 3.25 17.46
N GLU A 75 -10.72 4.12 18.02
CA GLU A 75 -11.94 4.58 17.35
C GLU A 75 -11.61 5.33 16.05
N VAL A 76 -10.60 6.21 16.09
CA VAL A 76 -10.14 6.91 14.89
C VAL A 76 -9.59 5.94 13.85
N LEU A 77 -8.76 4.97 14.24
CA LEU A 77 -8.27 3.95 13.30
C LEU A 77 -9.40 3.12 12.69
N HIS A 78 -10.40 2.74 13.49
CA HIS A 78 -11.55 2.00 13.00
C HIS A 78 -12.33 2.82 11.97
N SER A 79 -12.54 4.11 12.23
CA SER A 79 -13.20 5.03 11.29
C SER A 79 -12.39 5.20 9.99
N LEU A 80 -11.08 5.41 10.09
CA LEU A 80 -10.19 5.57 8.93
C LEU A 80 -10.13 4.33 8.04
N TYR A 81 -10.25 3.13 8.63
CA TYR A 81 -10.12 1.86 7.91
C TYR A 81 -11.46 1.13 7.71
N GLU A 82 -12.62 1.75 7.95
CA GLU A 82 -13.93 1.06 7.87
C GLU A 82 -14.16 0.40 6.51
N GLU A 83 -13.83 1.08 5.42
CA GLU A 83 -13.93 0.54 4.06
C GLU A 83 -13.03 -0.69 3.87
N VAL A 84 -11.82 -0.67 4.47
CA VAL A 84 -10.87 -1.78 4.39
C VAL A 84 -11.34 -2.96 5.23
N ILE A 85 -11.88 -2.69 6.41
CA ILE A 85 -12.40 -3.71 7.34
C ILE A 85 -13.59 -4.45 6.72
N THR A 86 -14.46 -3.72 6.01
CA THR A 86 -15.64 -4.29 5.36
C THR A 86 -15.34 -5.00 4.04
N SER A 87 -14.30 -4.59 3.31
CA SER A 87 -13.89 -5.23 2.05
C SER A 87 -12.93 -6.41 2.21
N CYS A 88 -12.13 -6.45 3.29
CA CYS A 88 -11.16 -7.51 3.55
C CYS A 88 -11.75 -8.62 4.43
N PRO A 89 -11.92 -9.86 3.93
CA PRO A 89 -12.51 -10.95 4.71
C PRO A 89 -11.77 -11.26 6.02
N VAL A 90 -10.45 -11.13 6.03
CA VAL A 90 -9.62 -11.38 7.23
C VAL A 90 -9.92 -10.37 8.33
N LEU A 91 -10.03 -9.09 7.98
CA LEU A 91 -10.33 -8.03 8.94
C LEU A 91 -11.80 -8.08 9.39
N MET A 92 -12.72 -8.41 8.49
CA MET A 92 -14.12 -8.63 8.83
C MET A 92 -14.29 -9.78 9.82
N ALA A 93 -13.58 -10.90 9.62
CA ALA A 93 -13.58 -12.02 10.55
C ALA A 93 -13.02 -11.61 11.93
N ALA A 94 -11.95 -10.80 11.96
CA ALA A 94 -11.40 -10.27 13.20
C ALA A 94 -12.38 -9.32 13.92
N LYS A 95 -13.16 -8.51 13.19
CA LYS A 95 -14.22 -7.64 13.75
C LYS A 95 -15.32 -8.44 14.42
N ASN A 96 -15.72 -9.55 13.81
CA ASN A 96 -16.89 -10.34 14.24
C ASN A 96 -16.56 -11.45 15.24
N CYS A 97 -15.29 -11.65 15.61
CA CYS A 97 -14.88 -12.70 16.53
C CYS A 97 -15.28 -12.36 17.97
N PRO A 98 -16.21 -13.10 18.60
CA PRO A 98 -16.66 -12.79 19.95
C PRO A 98 -15.54 -13.08 20.96
N GLY A 99 -15.24 -12.10 21.82
CA GLY A 99 -14.30 -12.24 22.94
C GLY A 99 -12.84 -11.86 22.64
N ALA A 100 -12.50 -11.51 21.39
CA ALA A 100 -11.13 -11.13 21.04
C ALA A 100 -11.08 -9.72 20.44
N SER A 101 -10.45 -8.77 21.15
CA SER A 101 -10.15 -7.42 20.62
C SER A 101 -8.94 -7.45 19.68
N THR A 102 -8.92 -8.37 18.71
CA THR A 102 -7.79 -8.57 17.80
C THR A 102 -7.75 -7.51 16.69
N LEU A 103 -8.89 -6.88 16.38
CA LEU A 103 -8.96 -5.87 15.33
C LEU A 103 -8.10 -4.61 15.62
N PRO A 104 -8.18 -3.94 16.80
CA PRO A 104 -7.37 -2.75 17.03
C PRO A 104 -5.85 -2.98 16.93
N PRO A 105 -5.26 -4.06 17.48
CA PRO A 105 -3.87 -4.41 17.24
C PRO A 105 -3.54 -4.60 15.76
N LEU A 106 -4.41 -5.25 14.98
CA LEU A 106 -4.19 -5.43 13.54
C LEU A 106 -4.21 -4.10 12.78
N LEU A 107 -5.17 -3.22 13.07
CA LEU A 107 -5.26 -1.89 12.44
C LEU A 107 -4.04 -1.02 12.73
N ARG A 108 -3.40 -1.19 13.88
CA ARG A 108 -2.14 -0.50 14.23
C ARG A 108 -0.96 -0.93 13.37
N LEU A 109 -0.98 -2.18 12.88
CA LEU A 109 0.09 -2.72 12.05
C LEU A 109 -0.02 -2.25 10.60
N LEU A 110 -1.23 -1.96 10.11
CA LEU A 110 -1.46 -1.49 8.74
C LEU A 110 -0.64 -0.24 8.42
N GLN A 111 0.00 -0.23 7.26
CA GLN A 111 0.74 0.91 6.72
C GLN A 111 0.25 1.16 5.29
N PRO A 112 -0.19 2.38 4.97
CA PRO A 112 -0.54 2.71 3.60
C PRO A 112 0.72 2.70 2.73
N GLN A 113 0.64 2.02 1.60
CA GLN A 113 1.72 1.98 0.61
C GLN A 113 1.18 2.37 -0.76
N VAL A 114 1.97 3.14 -1.49
CA VAL A 114 1.70 3.51 -2.88
C VAL A 114 2.70 2.77 -3.77
N VAL A 115 2.24 2.29 -4.91
CA VAL A 115 3.09 1.65 -5.91
C VAL A 115 2.84 2.33 -7.25
N LEU A 116 3.92 2.65 -7.96
CA LEU A 116 3.83 3.22 -9.29
C LEU A 116 3.27 2.20 -10.29
N GLN A 117 2.68 2.69 -11.38
CA GLN A 117 2.25 1.83 -12.47
C GLN A 117 3.43 1.01 -13.01
N LYS A 118 3.21 -0.30 -13.23
CA LYS A 118 4.26 -1.27 -13.61
C LYS A 118 5.37 -1.43 -12.57
N GLY A 119 5.16 -0.93 -11.34
CA GLY A 119 6.01 -1.23 -10.21
C GLY A 119 5.85 -2.68 -9.80
N LEU A 120 6.97 -3.33 -9.48
CA LEU A 120 6.97 -4.68 -8.96
C LEU A 120 6.77 -4.61 -7.43
N LEU A 121 5.73 -5.26 -6.93
CA LEU A 121 5.47 -5.35 -5.49
C LEU A 121 6.19 -6.56 -4.86
N LEU A 122 6.12 -7.70 -5.54
CA LEU A 122 6.70 -8.96 -5.09
C LEU A 122 7.57 -9.52 -6.21
N GLN A 123 8.78 -9.96 -5.86
CA GLN A 123 9.69 -10.59 -6.80
C GLN A 123 9.59 -12.11 -6.69
N ASP A 124 9.63 -12.80 -7.83
CA ASP A 124 9.68 -14.26 -7.85
C ASP A 124 10.85 -14.79 -7.02
N ASN A 125 10.56 -15.81 -6.20
CA ASN A 125 11.50 -16.47 -5.28
C ASN A 125 12.07 -15.57 -4.17
N SER A 126 11.51 -14.37 -3.97
CA SER A 126 11.78 -13.57 -2.77
C SER A 126 10.90 -14.05 -1.60
N PRO A 127 11.41 -14.05 -0.36
CA PRO A 127 10.59 -14.36 0.82
C PRO A 127 9.51 -13.29 1.01
N CYS A 128 8.24 -13.72 1.10
CA CYS A 128 7.12 -12.83 1.37
C CYS A 128 6.90 -12.72 2.88
N ASN A 129 7.45 -11.68 3.49
CA ASN A 129 7.34 -11.43 4.94
C ASN A 129 6.17 -10.50 5.31
N GLU A 130 5.47 -9.99 4.31
CA GLU A 130 4.42 -8.98 4.46
C GLU A 130 3.13 -9.44 3.80
N LEU A 131 2.00 -8.97 4.33
CA LEU A 131 0.67 -9.18 3.75
C LEU A 131 0.17 -7.84 3.21
N TYR A 132 -0.23 -7.82 1.95
CA TYR A 132 -0.76 -6.64 1.28
C TYR A 132 -2.27 -6.74 1.11
N ILE A 133 -2.96 -5.64 1.36
CA ILE A 133 -4.40 -5.50 1.09
C ILE A 133 -4.54 -4.44 0.00
N LEU A 134 -5.00 -4.86 -1.18
CA LEU A 134 -5.22 -3.95 -2.30
C LEU A 134 -6.46 -3.10 -2.03
N LEU A 135 -6.26 -1.80 -1.87
CA LEU A 135 -7.35 -0.84 -1.65
C LEU A 135 -7.88 -0.23 -2.95
N LYS A 136 -6.97 0.19 -3.83
CA LYS A 136 -7.30 0.88 -5.09
C LYS A 136 -6.30 0.49 -6.17
N GLY A 137 -6.81 0.32 -7.39
CA GLY A 137 -6.03 -0.08 -8.55
C GLY A 137 -6.15 -1.57 -8.85
N GLU A 138 -5.25 -2.07 -9.69
CA GLU A 138 -5.23 -3.46 -10.15
C GLU A 138 -3.82 -4.03 -10.01
N LEU A 139 -3.75 -5.31 -9.63
CA LEU A 139 -2.50 -6.06 -9.57
C LEU A 139 -2.57 -7.18 -10.60
N GLN A 140 -1.49 -7.30 -11.38
CA GLN A 140 -1.31 -8.40 -12.31
C GLN A 140 -0.27 -9.36 -11.77
N ALA A 141 -0.66 -10.62 -11.58
CA ALA A 141 0.28 -11.68 -11.24
C ALA A 141 0.89 -12.23 -12.53
N GLU A 142 2.19 -12.04 -12.71
CA GLU A 142 2.95 -12.71 -13.77
C GLU A 142 3.62 -13.94 -13.18
N LEU A 143 3.09 -15.11 -13.52
CA LEU A 143 3.77 -16.37 -13.22
C LEU A 143 4.94 -16.52 -14.20
N SER A 144 6.15 -16.70 -13.67
CA SER A 144 7.32 -17.08 -14.46
C SER A 144 7.02 -18.32 -15.31
N VAL A 145 7.52 -18.31 -16.55
CA VAL A 145 7.28 -19.33 -17.60
C VAL A 145 7.55 -20.75 -17.09
N THR A 146 8.52 -20.91 -16.20
CA THR A 146 8.89 -22.19 -15.58
C THR A 146 7.74 -22.78 -14.76
N LYS A 147 7.00 -21.97 -14.00
CA LYS A 147 5.84 -22.44 -13.21
C LYS A 147 4.62 -22.72 -14.08
N ARG A 148 4.44 -22.02 -15.20
CA ARG A 148 3.39 -22.33 -16.19
C ARG A 148 3.57 -23.73 -16.77
N MET A 149 4.80 -24.10 -17.16
CA MET A 149 5.10 -25.44 -17.65
C MET A 149 4.87 -26.54 -16.61
N GLU A 150 5.15 -26.28 -15.33
CA GLU A 150 4.89 -27.24 -14.25
C GLU A 150 3.39 -27.41 -13.94
N LEU A 151 2.61 -26.33 -13.99
CA LEU A 151 1.16 -26.36 -13.84
C LEU A 151 0.49 -27.09 -15.00
N GLU A 152 0.94 -26.85 -16.24
CA GLU A 152 0.45 -27.56 -17.43
C GLU A 152 0.80 -29.06 -17.38
N LYS A 153 2.01 -29.43 -16.93
CA LYS A 153 2.37 -30.85 -16.72
C LYS A 153 1.50 -31.52 -15.66
N LYS A 154 1.20 -30.85 -14.54
CA LYS A 154 0.29 -31.39 -13.51
C LYS A 154 -1.12 -31.57 -14.06
N HIS A 155 -1.62 -30.64 -14.87
CA HIS A 155 -2.95 -30.73 -15.46
C HIS A 155 -3.07 -31.84 -16.52
N CYS A 156 -1.99 -32.11 -17.29
CA CYS A 156 -1.90 -33.27 -18.18
C CYS A 156 -1.84 -34.60 -17.43
N CYS A 157 -1.11 -34.67 -16.30
CA CYS A 157 -1.02 -35.89 -15.48
C CYS A 157 -2.35 -36.25 -14.77
N GLU A 158 -3.16 -35.26 -14.42
CA GLU A 158 -4.48 -35.49 -13.78
C GLU A 158 -5.54 -35.96 -14.78
N HIS A 159 -5.47 -35.49 -16.04
CA HIS A 159 -6.32 -36.02 -17.12
C HIS A 159 -5.89 -37.42 -17.57
N GLY A 160 -4.59 -37.74 -17.53
CA GLY A 160 -4.07 -39.08 -17.83
C GLY A 160 -4.39 -40.16 -16.78
N ARG A 161 -4.81 -39.80 -15.55
CA ARG A 161 -5.25 -40.79 -14.55
C ARG A 161 -6.73 -41.14 -14.62
N ARG A 162 -7.57 -40.34 -15.29
CA ARG A 162 -9.00 -40.65 -15.51
C ARG A 162 -9.25 -41.43 -16.80
N ALA A 163 -8.34 -41.36 -17.76
CA ALA A 163 -8.34 -42.25 -18.91
C ALA A 163 -7.40 -43.43 -18.59
N GLY A 164 -7.95 -44.55 -18.13
CA GLY A 164 -7.22 -45.80 -17.87
C GLY A 164 -6.61 -46.40 -19.16
N GLY A 165 -5.58 -45.77 -19.68
CA GLY A 165 -4.79 -46.24 -20.82
C GLY A 165 -3.48 -46.83 -20.33
N VAL A 166 -3.44 -48.16 -20.26
CA VAL A 166 -2.23 -48.96 -20.11
C VAL A 166 -1.25 -48.59 -21.21
N CYS A 167 -0.11 -47.99 -20.85
CA CYS A 167 1.06 -47.95 -21.74
C CYS A 167 1.99 -49.10 -21.34
N ARG A 168 2.08 -50.11 -22.21
CA ARG A 168 3.18 -51.07 -22.25
C ARG A 168 4.40 -50.43 -22.88
#